data_AF-A0A8K0DBW5-F1
#
_entry.id   AF-A0A8K0DBW5-F1
#
_cell.length_a   1.000
_cell.length_b   1.000
_cell.length_c   1.000
_cell.angle_alpha   90.00
_cell.angle_beta   90.00
_cell.angle_gamma   90.00
#
_symmetry.space_group_name_H-M   'P 1'
#
loop_
_entity.id
_entity.type
_entity.pdbx_description
1 polymer ?
#
loop_
_entity_poly.entity_id
_entity_poly.type
_entity_poly.pdbx_seq_one_letter_code
_entity_poly.pdbx_strand_id
1 'polypeptide(L)'
;MDNEVHKKKREINPRENANILSIILFIFAFKTLRKGLRKGIVDEDIYEILKDYRSDKLGDQLENEWEKEKKKSKTVLLRCLFKIFGLQFAILAIILLVVEAPLMIIETWCTGKVVSYFEPRTKLTRNDALVYTTGLVGCSLAFTFFDNAYLFLLEQLSLKIRIACSSLLYRKCLKLNLCSLFRFANGAIVTLLTKDVFAFDMAVHFGEMIFAGTIEVIILTALMYKEIGVASIYGSSLLFVLLPVQGKNLKEF
;
A
#
# COMPACT_ATOMS: atom_id res chain seq x y z
N MET A 1 -23.84 -38.84 -0.03
CA MET A 1 -22.56 -39.22 -0.65
C MET A 1 -21.66 -38.03 -0.50
N ASP A 2 -21.00 -37.95 0.65
CA ASP A 2 -20.19 -36.83 1.09
C ASP A 2 -18.87 -36.85 0.33
N ASN A 3 -18.76 -36.03 -0.72
CA ASN A 3 -17.47 -35.74 -1.31
C ASN A 3 -16.75 -34.77 -0.39
N GLU A 4 -16.09 -35.30 0.64
CA GLU A 4 -14.95 -34.61 1.25
C GLU A 4 -13.93 -34.38 0.13
N VAL A 5 -13.90 -33.16 -0.41
CA VAL A 5 -12.81 -32.71 -1.27
C VAL A 5 -11.54 -32.89 -0.44
N HIS A 6 -10.76 -33.94 -0.73
CA HIS A 6 -9.47 -34.17 -0.11
C HIS A 6 -8.62 -32.90 -0.27
N LYS A 7 -8.55 -32.08 0.77
CA LYS A 7 -7.69 -30.90 0.81
C LYS A 7 -6.25 -31.42 0.71
N LYS A 8 -5.66 -31.30 -0.48
CA LYS A 8 -4.24 -31.61 -0.72
C LYS A 8 -3.44 -30.79 0.29
N LYS A 9 -2.76 -31.46 1.21
CA LYS A 9 -2.04 -30.80 2.32
C LYS A 9 -0.82 -30.08 1.74
N ARG A 10 -0.93 -28.75 1.56
CA ARG A 10 0.16 -27.92 1.00
C ARG A 10 1.22 -27.65 2.07
N GLU A 11 2.44 -27.36 1.62
CA GLU A 11 3.53 -26.95 2.52
C GLU A 11 3.20 -25.61 3.20
N ILE A 12 3.68 -25.43 4.43
CA ILE A 12 3.48 -24.18 5.20
C ILE A 12 4.24 -23.05 4.50
N ASN A 13 3.61 -21.88 4.41
CA ASN A 13 4.23 -20.72 3.80
C ASN A 13 5.48 -20.29 4.58
N PRO A 14 6.65 -20.14 3.93
CA PRO A 14 7.90 -19.76 4.60
C PRO A 14 7.80 -18.41 5.31
N ARG A 15 6.84 -17.57 4.91
CA ARG A 15 6.55 -16.30 5.56
C ARG A 15 6.01 -16.44 6.99
N GLU A 16 5.31 -17.52 7.33
CA GLU A 16 4.77 -17.70 8.70
C GLU A 16 5.87 -17.79 9.76
N ASN A 17 7.06 -18.30 9.37
CA ASN A 17 8.20 -18.48 10.27
C ASN A 17 9.34 -17.48 9.98
N ALA A 18 9.13 -16.47 9.14
CA ALA A 18 10.17 -15.54 8.73
C ALA A 18 10.40 -14.45 9.79
N ASN A 19 11.67 -14.19 10.13
CA ASN A 19 12.06 -13.05 10.97
C ASN A 19 11.86 -11.72 10.22
N ILE A 20 11.79 -10.61 10.97
CA ILE A 20 11.59 -9.25 10.44
C ILE A 20 12.59 -8.92 9.31
N LEU A 21 13.87 -9.22 9.51
CA LEU A 21 14.91 -9.02 8.47
C LEU A 21 14.63 -9.84 7.19
N SER A 22 14.17 -11.07 7.34
CA SER A 22 13.81 -11.91 6.19
C SER A 22 12.57 -11.40 5.46
N ILE A 23 11.68 -10.70 6.16
CA ILE A 23 10.49 -10.07 5.56
C ILE A 23 10.91 -8.82 4.79
N ILE A 24 11.70 -7.93 5.39
CA ILE A 24 12.17 -6.69 4.76
C ILE A 24 13.02 -6.99 3.51
N LEU A 25 13.90 -7.97 3.58
CA LEU A 25 14.78 -8.36 2.47
C LEU A 25 14.15 -9.38 1.52
N PHE A 26 12.87 -9.74 1.72
CA PHE A 26 12.16 -10.72 0.89
C PHE A 26 12.86 -12.09 0.75
N ILE A 27 13.74 -12.46 1.68
CA ILE A 27 14.55 -13.68 1.62
C ILE A 27 13.65 -14.93 1.60
N PHE A 28 12.48 -14.87 2.26
CA PHE A 28 11.52 -15.98 2.28
C PHE A 28 11.02 -16.35 0.87
N ALA A 29 10.98 -15.40 -0.07
CA ALA A 29 10.52 -15.61 -1.43
C ALA A 29 11.60 -16.21 -2.34
N PHE A 30 12.88 -16.11 -1.95
CA PHE A 30 14.02 -16.48 -2.80
C PHE A 30 13.98 -17.95 -3.22
N LYS A 31 13.58 -18.87 -2.32
CA LYS A 31 13.43 -20.30 -2.64
C LYS A 31 12.42 -20.53 -3.76
N THR A 32 11.27 -19.86 -3.69
CA THR A 32 10.21 -19.94 -4.71
C THR A 32 10.67 -19.35 -6.03
N LEU A 33 11.27 -18.16 -6.00
CA LEU A 33 11.77 -17.49 -7.20
C LEU A 33 12.85 -18.33 -7.92
N ARG A 34 13.79 -18.89 -7.17
CA ARG A 34 14.85 -19.75 -7.72
C ARG A 34 14.29 -21.04 -8.33
N LYS A 35 13.25 -21.61 -7.73
CA LYS A 35 12.56 -22.81 -8.26
C LYS A 35 11.85 -22.48 -9.57
N GLY A 36 11.09 -21.38 -9.58
CA GLY A 36 10.41 -20.87 -10.78
C GLY A 36 11.36 -20.58 -11.93
N LEU A 37 12.53 -19.98 -11.66
CA LEU A 37 13.53 -19.70 -12.69
C LEU A 37 14.11 -20.98 -13.32
N ARG A 38 14.24 -22.07 -12.57
CA ARG A 38 14.91 -23.29 -13.04
C ARG A 38 13.98 -24.28 -13.72
N LYS A 39 12.76 -24.46 -13.20
CA LYS A 39 11.87 -25.56 -13.60
C LYS A 39 10.43 -25.11 -13.87
N GLY A 40 10.13 -23.80 -13.80
CA GLY A 40 8.77 -23.31 -13.71
C GLY A 40 8.15 -23.58 -12.33
N ILE A 41 6.96 -23.03 -12.09
CA ILE A 41 6.18 -23.25 -10.87
C ILE A 41 4.96 -24.08 -11.24
N VAL A 42 4.78 -25.21 -10.57
CA VAL A 42 3.60 -26.09 -10.71
C VAL A 42 2.69 -25.89 -9.49
N ASP A 43 1.40 -26.25 -9.56
CA ASP A 43 0.44 -26.07 -8.43
C ASP A 43 0.91 -26.74 -7.13
N GLU A 44 1.68 -27.82 -7.23
CA GLU A 44 2.25 -28.55 -6.08
C GLU A 44 3.33 -27.75 -5.33
N ASP A 45 3.94 -26.78 -6.01
CA ASP A 45 4.98 -25.92 -5.46
C ASP A 45 4.41 -24.71 -4.70
N ILE A 46 3.08 -24.52 -4.78
CA ILE A 46 2.40 -23.39 -4.16
C ILE A 46 2.11 -23.71 -2.70
N TYR A 47 2.61 -22.84 -1.82
CA TYR A 47 2.41 -22.92 -0.38
C TYR A 47 0.94 -22.75 0.03
N GLU A 48 0.61 -23.24 1.22
CA GLU A 48 -0.65 -22.95 1.90
C GLU A 48 -0.82 -21.43 2.12
N ILE A 49 -2.07 -20.98 2.05
CA ILE A 49 -2.40 -19.57 2.24
C ILE A 49 -2.20 -19.20 3.72
N LEU A 50 -1.62 -18.02 3.98
CA LEU A 50 -1.50 -17.51 5.34
C LEU A 50 -2.88 -17.41 6.00
N LYS A 51 -2.96 -17.76 7.29
CA LYS A 51 -4.23 -17.81 8.04
C LYS A 51 -5.05 -16.50 7.99
N ASP A 52 -4.39 -15.36 7.86
CA ASP A 52 -5.02 -14.04 7.78
C ASP A 52 -5.56 -13.66 6.39
N TYR A 53 -5.29 -14.47 5.37
CA TYR A 53 -5.74 -14.26 3.99
C TYR A 53 -6.85 -15.23 3.60
N ARG A 54 -7.37 -16.03 4.54
CA ARG A 54 -8.45 -16.97 4.24
C ARG A 54 -9.77 -16.23 4.02
N SER A 55 -10.45 -16.59 2.93
CA SER A 55 -11.64 -15.92 2.42
C SER A 55 -12.91 -16.19 3.24
N ASP A 56 -12.94 -17.29 3.97
CA ASP A 56 -13.95 -17.60 4.98
C ASP A 56 -13.88 -16.56 6.12
N LYS A 57 -12.72 -16.42 6.77
CA LYS A 57 -12.49 -15.47 7.87
C LYS A 57 -12.79 -14.03 7.46
N LEU A 58 -12.18 -13.56 6.37
CA LEU A 58 -12.33 -12.17 5.92
C LEU A 58 -13.75 -11.88 5.39
N GLY A 59 -14.37 -12.86 4.71
CA GLY A 59 -15.74 -12.75 4.24
C GLY A 59 -16.76 -12.71 5.38
N ASP A 60 -16.60 -13.57 6.39
CA ASP A 60 -17.45 -13.60 7.58
C ASP A 60 -17.37 -12.29 8.37
N GLN A 61 -16.15 -11.76 8.55
CA GLN A 61 -15.94 -10.47 9.22
C GLN A 61 -16.67 -9.34 8.50
N LEU A 62 -16.56 -9.26 7.16
CA LEU A 62 -17.22 -8.23 6.38
C LEU A 62 -18.74 -8.39 6.34
N GLU A 63 -19.26 -9.61 6.18
CA GLU A 63 -20.71 -9.87 6.18
C GLU A 63 -21.35 -9.53 7.54
N ASN A 64 -20.67 -9.85 8.65
CA ASN A 64 -21.14 -9.52 9.99
C ASN A 64 -21.23 -8.00 10.23
N GLU A 65 -20.22 -7.22 9.84
CA GLU A 65 -20.27 -5.75 9.95
C GLU A 65 -21.27 -5.15 8.96
N TRP A 66 -21.41 -5.74 7.78
CA TRP A 66 -22.38 -5.31 6.77
C TRP A 66 -23.81 -5.38 7.31
N GLU A 67 -24.22 -6.52 7.90
CA GLU A 67 -25.59 -6.67 8.41
C GLU A 67 -25.89 -5.72 9.59
N LYS A 68 -24.89 -5.33 10.38
CA LYS A 68 -25.03 -4.31 11.44
C LYS A 68 -25.25 -2.89 10.88
N GLU A 69 -24.60 -2.56 9.76
CA GLU A 69 -24.59 -1.20 9.20
C GLU A 69 -25.62 -1.00 8.08
N LYS A 70 -26.14 -2.06 7.47
CA LYS A 70 -27.07 -2.01 6.33
C LYS A 70 -28.34 -1.19 6.60
N LYS A 71 -28.79 -1.09 7.86
CA LYS A 71 -29.97 -0.29 8.25
C LYS A 71 -29.64 1.16 8.63
N LYS A 72 -28.36 1.51 8.77
CA LYS A 72 -27.91 2.78 9.37
C LYS A 72 -27.40 3.81 8.37
N SER A 73 -26.96 3.40 7.18
CA SER A 73 -26.30 4.32 6.25
C SER A 73 -26.44 3.89 4.79
N LYS A 74 -26.26 4.85 3.88
CA LYS A 74 -26.08 4.60 2.44
C LYS A 74 -24.64 4.19 2.10
N THR A 75 -23.65 4.55 2.91
CA THR A 75 -22.21 4.22 2.69
C THR A 75 -21.76 3.02 3.51
N VAL A 76 -22.53 1.93 3.45
CA VAL A 76 -22.34 0.73 4.27
C VAL A 76 -20.96 0.11 4.04
N LEU A 77 -20.56 -0.10 2.78
CA LEU A 77 -19.30 -0.78 2.45
C LEU A 77 -18.10 -0.07 3.03
N LEU A 78 -17.97 1.23 2.74
CA LEU A 78 -16.83 2.05 3.12
C LEU A 78 -16.69 2.10 4.65
N ARG A 79 -17.80 2.25 5.38
CA ARG A 79 -17.80 2.17 6.86
C ARG A 79 -17.36 0.80 7.38
N CYS A 80 -17.85 -0.29 6.81
CA CYS A 80 -17.45 -1.63 7.21
C CYS A 80 -15.94 -1.86 6.96
N LEU A 81 -15.44 -1.42 5.81
CA LEU A 81 -14.01 -1.49 5.48
C LEU A 81 -13.17 -0.66 6.46
N PHE A 82 -13.57 0.57 6.79
CA PHE A 82 -12.87 1.38 7.80
C PHE A 82 -12.92 0.75 9.20
N LYS A 83 -14.03 0.10 9.60
CA LYS A 83 -14.10 -0.59 10.89
C LYS A 83 -13.18 -1.81 10.98
N ILE A 84 -13.05 -2.57 9.89
CA ILE A 84 -12.26 -3.81 9.88
C ILE A 84 -10.78 -3.52 9.64
N PHE A 85 -10.48 -2.66 8.67
CA PHE A 85 -9.13 -2.44 8.15
C PHE A 85 -8.55 -1.06 8.51
N GLY A 86 -9.37 -0.11 8.99
CA GLY A 86 -8.94 1.27 9.24
C GLY A 86 -7.87 1.40 10.31
N LEU A 87 -7.88 0.57 11.36
CA LEU A 87 -6.80 0.56 12.35
C LEU A 87 -5.48 0.06 11.73
N GLN A 88 -5.52 -1.01 10.92
CA GLN A 88 -4.34 -1.52 10.24
C GLN A 88 -3.79 -0.46 9.26
N PHE A 89 -4.66 0.20 8.51
CA PHE A 89 -4.31 1.30 7.62
C PHE A 89 -3.67 2.47 8.39
N ALA A 90 -4.27 2.89 9.51
CA ALA A 90 -3.74 3.98 10.32
C ALA A 90 -2.37 3.65 10.92
N ILE A 91 -2.15 2.42 11.37
CA ILE A 91 -0.84 1.98 11.86
C ILE A 91 0.20 2.04 10.74
N LEU A 92 -0.13 1.57 9.54
CA LEU A 92 0.77 1.66 8.38
C LEU A 92 1.07 3.14 8.04
N ALA A 93 0.07 4.02 8.02
CA ALA A 93 0.27 5.44 7.77
C ALA A 93 1.18 6.10 8.82
N ILE A 94 1.06 5.74 10.10
CA ILE A 94 1.93 6.24 11.16
C ILE A 94 3.36 5.70 11.00
N ILE A 95 3.53 4.42 10.67
CA ILE A 95 4.85 3.82 10.43
C ILE A 95 5.56 4.55 9.28
N LEU A 96 4.83 4.84 8.20
CA LEU A 96 5.34 5.62 7.08
C LEU A 96 5.86 6.97 7.55
N LEU A 97 5.01 7.79 8.16
CA LEU A 97 5.36 9.13 8.62
C LEU A 97 6.56 9.14 9.60
N VAL A 98 6.62 8.19 10.52
CA VAL A 98 7.67 8.13 11.55
C VAL A 98 9.03 7.74 10.96
N VAL A 99 9.06 6.99 9.86
CA VAL A 99 10.32 6.51 9.27
C VAL A 99 10.72 7.35 8.05
N GLU A 100 9.78 7.65 7.16
CA GLU A 100 10.01 8.40 5.93
C GLU A 100 10.36 9.85 6.22
N ALA A 101 9.62 10.56 7.08
CA ALA A 101 9.88 11.97 7.31
C ALA A 101 11.31 12.25 7.84
N PRO A 102 11.85 11.52 8.82
CA PRO A 102 13.25 11.69 9.22
C PRO A 102 14.25 11.35 8.10
N LEU A 103 14.03 10.27 7.35
CA LEU A 103 14.93 9.88 6.25
C LEU A 103 14.96 10.96 5.17
N MET A 104 13.80 11.48 4.78
CA MET A 104 13.67 12.58 3.83
C MET A 104 14.39 13.85 4.29
N ILE A 105 14.27 14.21 5.58
CA ILE A 105 14.95 15.38 6.16
C ILE A 105 16.46 15.20 6.13
N ILE A 106 16.95 14.02 6.55
CA ILE A 106 18.38 13.71 6.58
C ILE A 106 18.94 13.73 5.15
N GLU A 107 18.24 13.11 4.20
CA GLU A 107 18.63 13.09 2.79
C GLU A 107 18.71 14.50 2.18
N THR A 108 17.69 15.33 2.40
CA THR A 108 17.66 16.72 1.94
C THR A 108 18.79 17.54 2.55
N TRP A 109 19.03 17.36 3.85
CA TRP A 109 20.08 18.09 4.57
C TRP A 109 21.48 17.68 4.12
N CYS A 110 21.74 16.37 3.99
CA CYS A 110 22.99 15.84 3.47
C CYS A 110 23.24 16.34 2.04
N THR A 111 22.21 16.33 1.19
CA THR A 111 22.29 16.86 -0.17
C THR A 111 22.67 18.34 -0.16
N GLY A 112 22.04 19.16 0.67
CA GLY A 112 22.40 20.58 0.83
C GLY A 112 23.86 20.78 1.25
N LYS A 113 24.38 19.96 2.17
CA LYS A 113 25.79 20.02 2.58
C LYS A 113 26.76 19.61 1.48
N VAL A 114 26.44 18.57 0.73
CA VAL A 114 27.23 18.14 -0.43
C VAL A 114 27.25 19.24 -1.50
N VAL A 115 26.12 19.92 -1.76
CA VAL A 115 26.08 21.06 -2.68
C VAL A 115 26.94 22.22 -2.17
N SER A 116 26.85 22.57 -0.88
CA SER A 116 27.63 23.67 -0.29
C SER A 116 29.15 23.46 -0.30
N TYR A 117 29.62 22.22 -0.49
CA TYR A 117 31.04 21.93 -0.66
C TYR A 117 31.60 22.48 -1.98
N PHE A 118 30.77 22.60 -3.02
CA PHE A 118 31.19 23.12 -4.32
C PHE A 118 31.13 24.66 -4.42
N GLU A 119 30.71 25.35 -3.36
CA GLU A 119 30.66 26.82 -3.35
C GLU A 119 32.07 27.44 -3.25
N PRO A 120 32.33 28.56 -3.96
CA PRO A 120 33.67 29.19 -4.00
C PRO A 120 34.25 29.62 -2.64
N ARG A 121 33.44 29.72 -1.59
CA ARG A 121 33.83 30.14 -0.22
C ARG A 121 33.45 29.09 0.84
N THR A 122 33.56 27.81 0.51
CA THR A 122 33.20 26.75 1.44
C THR A 122 34.19 26.67 2.63
N LYS A 123 33.66 26.40 3.82
CA LYS A 123 34.45 26.05 5.02
C LYS A 123 34.61 24.54 5.20
N LEU A 124 33.99 23.74 4.32
CA LEU A 124 33.94 22.29 4.43
C LEU A 124 35.24 21.66 3.94
N THR A 125 35.77 20.73 4.73
CA THR A 125 36.93 19.94 4.34
C THR A 125 36.50 18.80 3.42
N ARG A 126 37.42 18.27 2.60
CA ARG A 126 37.18 17.07 1.79
C ARG A 126 36.65 15.88 2.62
N ASN A 127 37.14 15.71 3.85
CA ASN A 127 36.68 14.65 4.74
C ASN A 127 35.21 14.85 5.16
N ASP A 128 34.79 16.08 5.43
CA ASP A 128 33.40 16.41 5.77
C ASP A 128 32.48 16.09 4.59
N ALA A 129 32.89 16.47 3.38
CA ALA A 129 32.15 16.15 2.15
C ALA A 129 31.99 14.63 1.97
N LEU A 130 33.06 13.85 2.16
CA LEU A 130 33.00 12.38 2.08
C LEU A 130 32.06 11.77 3.13
N VAL A 131 32.04 12.30 4.35
CA VAL A 131 31.11 11.85 5.39
C VAL A 131 29.66 12.14 5.00
N TYR A 132 29.35 13.35 4.53
CA TYR A 132 28.00 13.70 4.10
C TYR A 132 27.55 12.90 2.88
N THR A 133 28.43 12.67 1.89
CA THR A 133 28.11 11.83 0.73
C THR A 133 27.90 10.37 1.14
N THR A 134 28.69 9.82 2.05
CA THR A 134 28.51 8.44 2.53
C THR A 134 27.20 8.31 3.32
N GLY A 135 26.89 9.29 4.16
CA GLY A 135 25.61 9.37 4.87
C GLY A 135 24.42 9.45 3.92
N LEU A 136 24.53 10.25 2.85
CA LEU A 136 23.51 10.38 1.81
C LEU A 136 23.21 9.03 1.13
N VAL A 137 24.26 8.32 0.69
CA VAL A 137 24.12 7.00 0.06
C VAL A 137 23.51 5.99 1.03
N GLY A 138 23.96 5.98 2.29
CA GLY A 138 23.40 5.11 3.32
C GLY A 138 21.92 5.38 3.60
N CYS A 139 21.53 6.67 3.66
CA CYS A 139 20.15 7.09 3.85
C CYS A 139 19.26 6.66 2.69
N SER A 140 19.71 6.87 1.44
CA SER A 140 18.99 6.49 0.23
C SER A 140 18.78 4.96 0.12
N LEU A 141 19.80 4.17 0.50
CA LEU A 141 19.66 2.72 0.58
C LEU A 141 18.65 2.30 1.65
N ALA A 142 18.73 2.89 2.85
CA ALA A 142 17.79 2.60 3.93
C ALA A 142 16.35 2.93 3.54
N PHE A 143 16.13 4.09 2.92
CA PHE A 143 14.85 4.50 2.36
C PHE A 143 14.34 3.49 1.34
N THR A 144 15.17 3.07 0.38
CA THR A 144 14.77 2.10 -0.65
C THR A 144 14.30 0.78 -0.05
N PHE A 145 15.03 0.22 0.92
CA PHE A 145 14.62 -1.02 1.59
C PHE A 145 13.32 -0.86 2.38
N PHE A 146 13.18 0.26 3.07
CA PHE A 146 11.98 0.57 3.83
C PHE A 146 10.76 0.71 2.92
N ASP A 147 10.85 1.53 1.87
CA ASP A 147 9.78 1.79 0.90
C ASP A 147 9.28 0.49 0.26
N ASN A 148 10.18 -0.36 -0.24
CA ASN A 148 9.80 -1.64 -0.83
C ASN A 148 9.11 -2.58 0.18
N ALA A 149 9.61 -2.65 1.41
CA ALA A 149 8.98 -3.44 2.46
C ALA A 149 7.61 -2.87 2.86
N TYR A 150 7.48 -1.55 2.90
CA TYR A 150 6.26 -0.84 3.22
C TYR A 150 5.19 -1.03 2.16
N LEU A 151 5.51 -0.78 0.88
CA LEU A 151 4.62 -0.98 -0.27
C LEU A 151 4.05 -2.40 -0.27
N PHE A 152 4.87 -3.39 0.08
CA PHE A 152 4.39 -4.76 0.18
C PHE A 152 3.40 -4.97 1.33
N LEU A 153 3.57 -4.33 2.50
CA LEU A 153 2.61 -4.37 3.59
C LEU A 153 1.28 -3.66 3.22
N LEU A 154 1.37 -2.59 2.44
CA LEU A 154 0.21 -1.86 1.95
C LEU A 154 -0.59 -2.69 0.93
N GLU A 155 0.11 -3.32 -0.02
CA GLU A 155 -0.49 -4.23 -1.01
C GLU A 155 -1.19 -5.43 -0.35
N GLN A 156 -0.65 -5.90 0.77
CA GLN A 156 -1.29 -6.93 1.56
C GLN A 156 -2.61 -6.50 2.19
N LEU A 157 -2.71 -5.25 2.62
CA LEU A 157 -3.97 -4.70 3.13
C LEU A 157 -5.01 -4.63 2.01
N SER A 158 -4.61 -4.13 0.84
CA SER A 158 -5.43 -4.12 -0.38
C SER A 158 -5.96 -5.50 -0.72
N LEU A 159 -5.08 -6.50 -0.73
CA LEU A 159 -5.44 -7.89 -1.01
C LEU A 159 -6.48 -8.43 -0.01
N LYS A 160 -6.35 -8.12 1.28
CA LYS A 160 -7.34 -8.52 2.29
C LYS A 160 -8.71 -7.89 2.03
N ILE A 161 -8.75 -6.60 1.69
CA ILE A 161 -9.99 -5.89 1.33
C ILE A 161 -10.63 -6.55 0.11
N ARG A 162 -9.84 -6.82 -0.93
CA ARG A 162 -10.30 -7.50 -2.14
C ARG A 162 -10.88 -8.88 -1.85
N ILE A 163 -10.18 -9.71 -1.06
CA ILE A 163 -10.67 -11.04 -0.68
C ILE A 163 -12.00 -10.95 0.08
N ALA A 164 -12.12 -10.01 1.02
CA ALA A 164 -13.35 -9.81 1.79
C ALA A 164 -14.52 -9.40 0.87
N CYS A 165 -14.30 -8.41 0.00
CA CYS A 165 -15.30 -7.91 -0.95
C CYS A 165 -15.72 -9.00 -1.95
N SER A 166 -14.77 -9.74 -2.54
CA SER A 166 -15.06 -10.84 -3.46
C SER A 166 -15.87 -11.94 -2.77
N SER A 167 -15.54 -12.29 -1.52
CA SER A 167 -16.28 -13.30 -0.73
C SER A 167 -17.72 -12.84 -0.48
N LEU A 168 -17.91 -11.59 -0.05
CA LEU A 168 -19.24 -11.01 0.19
C LEU A 168 -20.08 -10.97 -1.10
N LEU A 169 -19.50 -10.52 -2.22
CA LEU A 169 -20.18 -10.47 -3.51
C LEU A 169 -20.58 -11.86 -3.99
N TYR A 170 -19.69 -12.85 -3.88
CA TYR A 170 -19.97 -14.22 -4.28
C TYR A 170 -21.13 -14.81 -3.46
N ARG A 171 -21.11 -14.66 -2.14
CA ARG A 171 -22.22 -15.09 -1.25
C ARG A 171 -23.52 -14.39 -1.61
N LYS A 172 -23.46 -13.10 -1.96
CA LYS A 172 -24.65 -12.34 -2.36
C LYS A 172 -25.23 -12.85 -3.67
N CYS A 173 -24.38 -13.18 -4.66
CA CYS A 173 -24.81 -13.75 -5.94
C CYS A 173 -25.54 -15.08 -5.75
N LEU A 174 -25.05 -15.96 -4.87
CA LEU A 174 -25.69 -17.25 -4.57
C LEU A 174 -27.05 -17.12 -3.87
N LYS A 175 -27.30 -16.01 -3.16
CA LYS A 175 -28.56 -15.74 -2.44
C LYS A 175 -29.58 -14.95 -3.28
N LEU A 176 -29.26 -14.56 -4.51
CA LEU A 176 -30.16 -13.77 -5.37
C LEU A 176 -31.09 -14.69 -6.18
N ASN A 177 -32.35 -14.26 -6.34
CA ASN A 177 -33.31 -14.96 -7.20
C ASN A 177 -32.88 -14.88 -8.67
N LEU A 178 -33.16 -15.94 -9.42
CA LEU A 178 -32.74 -16.11 -10.81
C LEU A 178 -33.14 -14.92 -11.71
N CYS A 179 -34.37 -14.41 -11.57
CA CYS A 179 -34.83 -13.25 -12.34
C CYS A 179 -34.03 -11.98 -12.04
N SER A 180 -33.66 -11.75 -10.77
CA SER A 180 -32.82 -10.60 -10.40
C SER A 180 -31.39 -10.78 -10.91
N LEU A 181 -30.87 -12.01 -10.85
CA LEU A 181 -29.54 -12.36 -11.35
C LEU A 181 -29.46 -12.14 -12.88
N PHE A 182 -30.45 -12.58 -13.65
CA PHE A 182 -30.52 -12.34 -15.10
C PHE A 182 -30.80 -10.89 -15.49
N ARG A 183 -31.48 -10.12 -14.63
CA ARG A 183 -31.73 -8.69 -14.85
C ARG A 183 -30.46 -7.86 -14.76
N PHE A 184 -29.49 -8.31 -13.97
CA PHE A 184 -28.10 -7.86 -14.13
C PHE A 184 -27.51 -8.65 -15.29
N ALA A 185 -27.06 -7.99 -16.35
CA ALA A 185 -26.31 -8.69 -17.39
C ALA A 185 -25.16 -9.45 -16.72
N ASN A 186 -24.98 -10.74 -16.99
CA ASN A 186 -23.91 -11.56 -16.39
C ASN A 186 -22.54 -10.86 -16.46
N GLY A 187 -22.30 -10.07 -17.52
CA GLY A 187 -21.09 -9.24 -17.67
C GLY A 187 -20.90 -8.13 -16.62
N ALA A 188 -21.98 -7.58 -16.06
CA ALA A 188 -21.89 -6.55 -15.01
C ALA A 188 -21.37 -7.13 -13.68
N ILE A 189 -21.79 -8.35 -13.32
CA ILE A 189 -21.30 -9.03 -12.10
C ILE A 189 -19.84 -9.41 -12.28
N VAL A 190 -19.47 -9.93 -13.45
CA VAL A 190 -18.07 -10.22 -13.78
C VAL A 190 -17.24 -8.94 -13.69
N THR A 191 -17.70 -7.84 -14.30
CA THR A 191 -17.02 -6.54 -14.24
C THR A 191 -16.86 -6.04 -12.80
N LEU A 192 -17.89 -6.15 -11.97
CA LEU A 192 -17.82 -5.78 -10.55
C LEU A 192 -16.71 -6.58 -9.83
N LEU A 193 -16.63 -7.88 -10.08
CA LEU A 193 -15.64 -8.76 -9.44
C LEU A 193 -14.21 -8.56 -9.99
N THR A 194 -14.06 -8.30 -11.29
CA THR A 194 -12.76 -8.25 -11.95
C THR A 194 -12.18 -6.84 -12.08
N LYS A 195 -13.01 -5.81 -12.09
CA LYS A 195 -12.59 -4.41 -12.27
C LYS A 195 -12.81 -3.60 -11.00
N ASP A 196 -14.03 -3.54 -10.50
CA ASP A 196 -14.37 -2.61 -9.42
C ASP A 196 -13.75 -3.04 -8.09
N VAL A 197 -13.73 -4.34 -7.79
CA VAL A 197 -13.04 -4.85 -6.59
C VAL A 197 -11.53 -4.65 -6.67
N PHE A 198 -10.93 -4.77 -7.86
CA PHE A 198 -9.50 -4.52 -8.06
C PHE A 198 -9.14 -3.04 -7.93
N ALA A 199 -10.08 -2.13 -8.18
CA ALA A 199 -9.84 -0.70 -7.98
C ALA A 199 -9.54 -0.35 -6.50
N PHE A 200 -9.91 -1.20 -5.55
CA PHE A 200 -9.53 -1.02 -4.15
C PHE A 200 -8.02 -1.09 -3.92
N ASP A 201 -7.29 -1.84 -4.76
CA ASP A 201 -5.83 -1.91 -4.65
C ASP A 201 -5.24 -0.51 -4.83
N MET A 202 -5.61 0.18 -5.92
CA MET A 202 -5.22 1.57 -6.16
C MET A 202 -5.80 2.53 -5.11
N ALA A 203 -7.03 2.32 -4.65
CA ALA A 203 -7.67 3.22 -3.69
C ALA A 203 -6.95 3.27 -2.34
N VAL A 204 -6.37 2.17 -1.88
CA VAL A 204 -5.56 2.13 -0.64
C VAL A 204 -4.28 2.93 -0.83
N HIS A 205 -3.58 2.77 -1.96
CA HIS A 205 -2.38 3.57 -2.29
C HIS A 205 -2.70 5.06 -2.38
N PHE A 206 -3.78 5.44 -3.07
CA PHE A 206 -4.19 6.86 -3.13
C PHE A 206 -4.61 7.41 -1.76
N GLY A 207 -5.29 6.61 -0.94
CA GLY A 207 -5.68 7.02 0.40
C GLY A 207 -4.48 7.32 1.28
N GLU A 208 -3.42 6.51 1.15
CA GLU A 208 -2.15 6.72 1.84
C GLU A 208 -1.46 7.99 1.33
N MET A 209 -1.28 8.12 0.01
CA MET A 209 -0.68 9.29 -0.64
C MET A 209 -1.37 10.60 -0.24
N ILE A 210 -2.70 10.63 -0.16
CA ILE A 210 -3.45 11.81 0.28
C ILE A 210 -3.12 12.15 1.74
N PHE A 211 -3.04 11.14 2.61
CA PHE A 211 -2.80 11.36 4.04
C PHE A 211 -1.34 11.72 4.34
N ALA A 212 -0.40 10.86 3.97
CA ALA A 212 1.02 11.05 4.26
C ALA A 212 1.60 12.18 3.41
N GLY A 213 1.34 12.19 2.11
CA GLY A 213 1.87 13.21 1.19
C GLY A 213 1.41 14.63 1.55
N THR A 214 0.20 14.83 2.07
CA THR A 214 -0.22 16.16 2.56
C THR A 214 0.61 16.61 3.76
N ILE A 215 0.90 15.70 4.69
CA ILE A 215 1.71 16.00 5.88
C ILE A 215 3.16 16.29 5.47
N GLU A 216 3.71 15.53 4.54
CA GLU A 216 5.06 15.74 4.02
C GLU A 216 5.23 17.07 3.31
N VAL A 217 4.28 17.46 2.47
CA VAL A 217 4.29 18.78 1.81
C VAL A 217 4.32 19.88 2.86
N ILE A 218 3.58 19.75 3.96
CA ILE A 218 3.61 20.73 5.07
C ILE A 218 4.99 20.78 5.73
N ILE A 219 5.59 19.62 6.02
CA ILE A 219 6.92 19.52 6.64
C ILE A 219 7.98 20.16 5.72
N LEU A 220 8.00 19.80 4.44
CA LEU A 220 8.94 20.34 3.46
C LEU A 220 8.76 21.84 3.28
N THR A 221 7.52 22.33 3.20
CA THR A 221 7.24 23.78 3.11
C THR A 221 7.80 24.51 4.33
N ALA A 222 7.63 23.95 5.53
CA ALA A 222 8.14 24.53 6.77
C ALA A 222 9.68 24.54 6.83
N LEU A 223 10.34 23.51 6.31
CA LEU A 223 11.80 23.47 6.20
C LEU A 223 12.31 24.49 5.19
N MET A 224 11.71 24.56 4.01
CA MET A 224 12.07 25.53 2.98
C MET A 224 11.80 26.97 3.43
N TYR A 225 10.76 27.21 4.23
CA TYR A 225 10.48 28.54 4.77
C TYR A 225 11.65 29.10 5.58
N LYS A 226 12.45 28.23 6.22
CA LYS A 226 13.65 28.67 6.96
C LYS A 226 14.77 29.17 6.03
N GLU A 227 14.89 28.60 4.84
CA GLU A 227 15.97 28.92 3.89
C GLU A 227 15.61 30.07 2.95
N ILE A 228 14.37 30.10 2.43
CA ILE A 228 13.94 31.06 1.39
C ILE A 228 12.72 31.90 1.79
N GLY A 229 12.25 31.79 3.03
CA GLY A 229 11.15 32.59 3.57
C GLY A 229 9.82 32.36 2.83
N VAL A 230 9.04 33.42 2.66
CA VAL A 230 7.68 33.39 2.10
C VAL A 230 7.63 32.81 0.68
N ALA A 231 8.74 32.84 -0.06
CA ALA A 231 8.83 32.23 -1.38
C ALA A 231 8.44 30.73 -1.40
N SER A 232 8.73 29.99 -0.32
CA SER A 232 8.36 28.57 -0.22
C SER A 232 6.84 28.34 -0.20
N ILE A 233 6.08 29.26 0.39
CA ILE A 233 4.62 29.18 0.50
C ILE A 233 3.97 29.39 -0.87
N TYR A 234 4.48 30.35 -1.65
CA TYR A 234 3.99 30.57 -3.02
C TYR A 234 4.26 29.35 -3.91
N GLY A 235 5.45 28.75 -3.81
CA GLY A 235 5.78 27.53 -4.55
C GLY A 235 4.87 26.35 -4.18
N SER A 236 4.64 26.14 -2.88
CA SER A 236 3.83 25.02 -2.39
C SER A 236 2.34 25.21 -2.68
N SER A 237 1.83 26.44 -2.56
CA SER A 237 0.43 26.75 -2.90
C SER A 237 0.14 26.57 -4.39
N LEU A 238 1.11 26.86 -5.27
CA LEU A 238 0.99 26.57 -6.71
C LEU A 238 0.78 25.07 -6.98
N LEU A 239 1.47 24.18 -6.27
CA LEU A 239 1.30 22.72 -6.43
C LEU A 239 -0.14 22.29 -6.12
N PHE A 240 -0.75 22.82 -5.07
CA PHE A 240 -2.16 22.54 -4.74
C PHE A 240 -3.14 23.09 -5.78
N VAL A 241 -2.84 24.24 -6.40
CA VAL A 241 -3.67 24.82 -7.46
C VAL A 241 -3.57 24.00 -8.76
N LEU A 242 -2.45 23.33 -9.01
CA LEU A 242 -2.28 22.49 -10.21
C LEU A 242 -3.09 21.18 -10.14
N LEU A 243 -3.30 20.62 -8.95
CA LEU A 243 -4.10 19.39 -8.78
C LEU A 243 -5.50 19.45 -9.42
N PRO A 244 -6.35 20.48 -9.15
CA PRO A 244 -7.67 20.57 -9.78
C PRO A 244 -7.60 20.85 -11.29
N VAL A 245 -6.53 21.51 -11.78
CA VAL A 245 -6.33 21.73 -13.23
C VAL A 245 -6.05 20.41 -13.92
N GLN A 246 -5.14 19.60 -13.38
CA GLN A 246 -4.86 18.25 -13.87
C GLN A 246 -6.11 17.36 -13.81
N GLY A 247 -6.87 17.44 -12.72
CA GLY A 247 -8.11 16.69 -12.56
C GLY A 247 -9.22 17.08 -13.55
N LYS A 248 -9.27 18.34 -14.01
CA LYS A 248 -10.19 18.76 -15.08
C LYS A 248 -9.78 18.17 -16.43
N ASN A 249 -8.51 18.24 -16.77
CA ASN A 249 -7.99 17.72 -18.04
C ASN A 249 -8.16 16.19 -18.13
N LEU A 250 -8.12 15.46 -17.01
CA LEU A 250 -8.37 14.03 -16.99
C LEU A 250 -9.84 13.65 -17.28
N LYS A 251 -10.80 14.57 -17.10
CA LYS A 251 -12.23 14.31 -17.41
C LYS A 251 -12.56 14.49 -18.89
N GLU A 252 -11.64 15.04 -19.67
CA GLU A 252 -11.81 15.22 -21.11
C GLU A 252 -11.34 14.00 -21.93
N PHE A 253 -10.89 12.94 -21.25
CA PHE A 253 -10.56 11.62 -21.81
C PHE A 253 -11.49 10.54 -21.25
#